data_AF-A0A1M5GHR4-F1
#
_entry.id   AF-A0A1M5GHR4-F1
#
_cell.length_a   1.000
_cell.length_b   1.000
_cell.length_c   1.000
_cell.angle_alpha   90.00
_cell.angle_beta   90.00
_cell.angle_gamma   90.00
#
_symmetry.space_group_name_H-M   'P 1'
#
loop_
_entity.id
_entity.type
_entity.pdbx_description
1 polymer ?
#
loop_
_entity_poly.entity_id
_entity_poly.type
_entity_poly.pdbx_seq_one_letter_code
_entity_poly.pdbx_strand_id
1 'polypeptide(L)'
;MFVNDVNKGFHVYDYSNPKSPVRTNFINVPGATDLAIRDNTIYINQAVDLVTATYNITTKKFTVTNRNKNVFPQKQAPNGQSEYTKDNQVIIDWTLIK
;
A
#
# COMPACT_ATOMS: atom_id res chain seq x y z
N MET A 1 -2.63 13.58 5.45
CA MET A 1 -3.63 12.75 4.74
C MET A 1 -2.91 11.82 3.78
N PHE A 2 -3.41 10.60 3.59
CA PHE A 2 -2.91 9.65 2.59
C PHE A 2 -3.98 9.38 1.55
N VAL A 3 -3.59 9.31 0.28
CA VAL A 3 -4.47 8.96 -0.83
C VAL A 3 -3.85 7.79 -1.58
N ASN A 4 -4.62 6.74 -1.78
CA ASN A 4 -4.17 5.50 -2.39
C ASN A 4 -4.04 5.63 -3.91
N ASP A 5 -2.92 5.16 -4.46
CA ASP A 5 -2.75 4.83 -5.88
C ASP A 5 -2.60 3.31 -5.95
N VAL A 6 -3.71 2.63 -6.25
CA VAL A 6 -3.88 1.18 -6.12
C VAL A 6 -2.75 0.44 -6.83
N ASN A 7 -2.19 -0.55 -6.13
CA ASN A 7 -1.04 -1.39 -6.51
C ASN A 7 0.30 -0.64 -6.64
N LYS A 8 0.35 0.68 -6.45
CA LYS A 8 1.58 1.49 -6.56
C LYS A 8 2.04 2.06 -5.23
N GLY A 9 1.11 2.48 -4.36
CA GLY A 9 1.41 3.04 -3.06
C GLY A 9 0.53 4.22 -2.68
N PHE A 10 1.11 5.20 -1.99
CA PHE A 10 0.32 6.26 -1.34
C PHE A 10 0.89 7.66 -1.59
N HIS A 11 0.04 8.55 -2.09
CA HIS A 11 0.30 9.98 -2.07
C HIS A 11 0.12 10.52 -0.65
N VAL A 12 1.08 11.33 -0.20
CA VAL A 12 1.03 12.02 1.09
C VAL A 12 0.72 13.48 0.86
N TYR A 13 -0.28 13.98 1.56
CA TYR A 13 -0.70 15.38 1.55
C TYR A 13 -0.61 15.99 2.93
N ASP A 14 -0.08 17.21 3.00
CA ASP A 14 -0.40 18.14 4.08
C ASP A 14 -1.86 18.58 3.91
N TYR A 15 -2.64 18.40 4.97
CA TYR A 15 -4.08 18.67 5.01
C TYR A 15 -4.42 19.69 6.11
N SER A 16 -3.45 20.48 6.57
CA SER A 16 -3.65 21.54 7.57
C SER A 16 -4.63 22.63 7.11
N ASN A 17 -4.66 22.93 5.80
CA ASN A 17 -5.72 23.72 5.16
C ASN A 17 -6.55 22.83 4.22
N PRO A 18 -7.76 22.40 4.62
CA PRO A 18 -8.61 21.53 3.81
C PRO A 18 -9.03 22.13 2.46
N LYS A 19 -9.04 23.46 2.31
CA LYS A 19 -9.37 24.14 1.05
C LYS A 19 -8.22 24.11 0.04
N SER A 20 -7.00 23.82 0.49
CA SER A 20 -5.81 23.82 -0.35
C SER A 20 -4.79 22.79 0.15
N PRO A 21 -5.10 21.48 0.03
CA PRO A 21 -4.17 20.42 0.40
C PRO A 21 -2.92 20.42 -0.50
N VAL A 22 -1.75 20.20 0.10
CA VAL A 22 -0.46 20.23 -0.61
C VAL A 22 0.16 18.84 -0.63
N ARG A 23 0.45 18.32 -1.82
CA ARG A 23 1.15 17.03 -1.95
C ARG A 23 2.60 17.17 -1.47
N THR A 24 3.01 16.36 -0.51
CA THR A 24 4.35 16.45 0.11
C THR A 24 5.30 15.32 -0.31
N ASN A 25 4.77 14.13 -0.57
CA ASN A 25 5.58 12.96 -0.93
C ASN A 25 4.73 11.88 -1.65
N PHE A 26 5.39 10.87 -2.20
CA PHE A 26 4.79 9.61 -2.61
C PHE A 26 5.56 8.44 -1.98
N ILE A 27 4.86 7.56 -1.29
CA ILE A 27 5.43 6.36 -0.68
C ILE A 27 5.17 5.21 -1.66
N ASN A 28 6.24 4.69 -2.27
CA ASN A 28 6.15 3.57 -3.18
C ASN A 28 5.97 2.26 -2.39
N VAL A 29 4.83 1.60 -2.59
CA VAL A 29 4.49 0.33 -1.96
C VAL A 29 3.83 -0.57 -3.01
N PRO A 30 4.62 -1.27 -3.85
CA PRO A 30 4.08 -2.09 -4.92
C PRO A 30 3.16 -3.20 -4.38
N GLY A 31 2.01 -3.37 -5.01
CA GLY A 31 0.97 -4.32 -4.59
C GLY A 31 0.14 -3.87 -3.38
N ALA A 32 0.34 -2.64 -2.89
CA ALA A 32 -0.53 -2.08 -1.85
C ALA A 32 -1.91 -1.77 -2.43
N THR A 33 -2.96 -2.28 -1.80
CA THR A 33 -4.34 -2.04 -2.22
C THR A 33 -5.09 -1.10 -1.31
N ASP A 34 -4.70 -1.02 -0.03
CA ASP A 34 -5.30 -0.10 0.93
C ASP A 34 -4.40 0.11 2.16
N LEU A 35 -4.72 1.14 2.95
CA LEU A 35 -4.17 1.35 4.28
C LEU A 35 -5.24 1.68 5.32
N ALA A 36 -4.95 1.34 6.57
CA ALA A 36 -5.69 1.81 7.73
C ALA A 36 -4.71 2.40 8.75
N ILE A 37 -5.15 3.38 9.53
CA ILE A 37 -4.32 4.01 10.55
C ILE A 37 -5.01 3.85 11.90
N ARG A 38 -4.27 3.32 12.87
CA ARG A 38 -4.67 3.32 14.28
C ARG A 38 -3.52 3.87 15.10
N ASP A 39 -3.81 4.90 15.88
CA ASP A 39 -2.81 5.67 16.62
C ASP A 39 -1.70 6.16 15.67
N ASN A 40 -0.45 5.76 15.92
CA ASN A 40 0.69 6.10 15.07
C ASN A 40 1.11 4.95 14.13
N THR A 41 0.31 3.88 14.05
CA THR A 41 0.60 2.70 13.23
C THR A 41 -0.24 2.70 11.95
N ILE A 42 0.45 2.60 10.83
CA ILE A 42 -0.13 2.43 9.50
C ILE A 42 -0.10 0.94 9.18
N TYR A 43 -1.27 0.35 8.93
CA TYR A 43 -1.46 -1.01 8.47
C TYR A 43 -1.68 -0.98 6.97
N ILE A 44 -0.96 -1.80 6.22
CA ILE A 44 -1.01 -1.81 4.76
C ILE A 44 -1.33 -3.23 4.30
N ASN A 45 -2.38 -3.33 3.49
CA ASN A 45 -2.65 -4.54 2.72
C ASN A 45 -1.74 -4.52 1.49
N GLN A 46 -0.60 -5.22 1.56
CA GLN A 46 0.38 -5.28 0.48
C GLN A 46 0.50 -6.69 -0.08
N ALA A 47 -0.09 -6.93 -1.24
CA ALA A 47 -0.14 -8.24 -1.88
C ALA A 47 -0.66 -9.31 -0.90
N VAL A 48 0.19 -10.28 -0.54
CA VAL A 48 -0.16 -11.36 0.41
C VAL A 48 0.21 -11.03 1.86
N ASP A 49 0.87 -9.89 2.11
CA ASP A 49 1.43 -9.51 3.40
C ASP A 49 0.61 -8.42 4.10
N LEU A 50 0.55 -8.50 5.43
CA LEU A 50 0.17 -7.38 6.29
C LEU A 50 1.44 -6.67 6.77
N VAL A 51 1.64 -5.44 6.31
CA VAL A 51 2.78 -4.61 6.69
C VAL A 51 2.33 -3.56 7.70
N THR A 52 3.11 -3.36 8.75
CA THR A 52 2.94 -2.22 9.66
C THR A 52 4.07 -1.23 9.51
N ALA A 53 3.76 0.06 9.61
CA ALA A 53 4.73 1.12 9.46
C ALA A 53 4.38 2.35 10.30
N THR A 54 5.33 3.26 10.43
CA THR A 54 5.14 4.61 10.97
C THR A 54 5.52 5.64 9.91
N TYR A 55 4.94 6.84 10.01
CA TYR A 55 5.30 7.98 9.19
C TYR A 55 5.60 9.19 10.07
N ASN A 56 6.82 9.72 9.95
CA ASN A 56 7.19 10.97 10.61
C ASN A 56 6.88 12.15 9.68
N ILE A 57 5.98 13.04 10.11
CA ILE A 57 5.52 14.16 9.29
C ILE A 57 6.61 15.22 9.06
N THR A 58 7.48 15.45 10.04
CA THR A 58 8.55 16.47 9.98
C THR A 58 9.67 16.03 9.06
N THR A 59 10.16 14.80 9.22
CA THR A 59 11.27 14.26 8.41
C THR A 59 10.78 13.62 7.11
N LYS A 60 9.46 13.46 6.95
CA LYS A 60 8.80 12.76 5.83
C LYS A 60 9.25 11.31 5.69
N LYS A 61 9.78 10.72 6.77
CA LYS A 61 10.34 9.36 6.78
C LYS A 61 9.22 8.35 7.01
N PHE A 62 9.09 7.41 6.09
CA PHE A 62 8.26 6.21 6.21
C PHE A 62 9.13 5.03 6.68
N THR A 63 8.74 4.35 7.75
CA THR A 63 9.53 3.25 8.33
C THR A 63 8.65 2.03 8.55
N VAL A 64 8.97 0.93 7.88
CA VAL A 64 8.34 -0.37 8.13
C VAL A 64 8.78 -0.87 9.51
N THR A 65 7.81 -1.21 10.36
CA THR A 65 8.05 -1.70 11.73
C THR A 65 7.92 -3.21 11.82
N ASN A 66 7.02 -3.81 11.03
CA ASN A 66 6.85 -5.25 10.97
C ASN A 66 6.26 -5.69 9.62
N ARG A 67 6.44 -6.97 9.28
CA ARG A 67 5.86 -7.61 8.10
C ARG A 67 5.40 -9.02 8.50
N ASN A 68 4.09 -9.22 8.51
CA ASN A 68 3.48 -10.53 8.67
C ASN A 68 3.23 -11.09 7.28
N LYS A 69 3.96 -12.16 6.92
CA LYS A 69 3.91 -12.74 5.59
C LYS A 69 2.70 -13.65 5.41
N ASN A 70 2.16 -13.69 4.18
CA ASN A 70 1.10 -14.63 3.79
C ASN A 70 -0.16 -14.55 4.67
N VAL A 71 -0.55 -13.34 5.10
CA VAL A 71 -1.77 -13.08 5.87
C VAL A 71 -3.00 -13.04 4.96
N PHE A 72 -2.82 -12.60 3.72
CA PHE A 72 -3.88 -12.45 2.72
C PHE A 72 -3.73 -13.48 1.58
N PRO A 73 -4.83 -13.87 0.92
CA PRO A 73 -4.76 -14.72 -0.25
C PRO A 73 -4.11 -14.00 -1.44
N GLN A 74 -3.62 -14.78 -2.41
CA GLN A 74 -3.10 -14.25 -3.67
C GLN A 74 -4.17 -13.46 -4.45
N LYS A 75 -3.77 -12.36 -5.09
CA LYS A 75 -4.67 -11.54 -5.91
C LYS A 75 -5.20 -12.32 -7.12
N GLN A 76 -6.51 -12.46 -7.20
CA GLN A 76 -7.19 -13.02 -8.38
C GLN A 76 -7.26 -12.01 -9.52
N ALA A 77 -7.25 -12.51 -10.75
CA ALA A 77 -7.53 -11.73 -11.94
C ALA A 77 -8.98 -11.21 -11.94
N PRO A 78 -9.30 -10.14 -12.67
CA PRO A 78 -10.66 -9.58 -12.72
C PRO A 78 -11.75 -10.57 -13.17
N ASN A 79 -11.37 -11.61 -13.92
CA ASN A 79 -12.27 -12.69 -14.36
C ASN A 79 -12.37 -13.86 -13.34
N GLY A 80 -11.80 -13.72 -12.15
CA GLY A 80 -11.79 -14.73 -11.09
C GLY A 80 -10.71 -15.80 -11.21
N GLN A 81 -9.86 -15.76 -12.26
CA GLN A 81 -8.77 -16.71 -12.41
C GLN A 81 -7.65 -16.44 -11.41
N SER A 82 -7.00 -17.51 -10.96
CA SER A 82 -5.78 -17.46 -10.14
C SER A 82 -4.64 -18.03 -10.95
N GLU A 83 -3.44 -17.46 -10.80
CA GLU A 83 -2.23 -18.00 -11.41
C GLU A 83 -1.31 -18.60 -10.34
N TYR A 84 -0.54 -19.60 -10.75
CA TYR A 84 0.47 -20.19 -9.88
C TYR A 84 1.64 -19.23 -9.70
N THR A 85 2.01 -18.97 -8.45
CA THR A 85 3.25 -18.27 -8.09
C THR A 85 4.20 -19.22 -7.38
N LYS A 86 5.49 -19.13 -7.71
CA LYS A 86 6.55 -19.80 -6.92
C LYS A 86 6.63 -19.19 -5.52
N ASP A 87 7.27 -19.88 -4.59
CA ASP A 87 7.42 -19.48 -3.18
C ASP A 87 7.98 -18.05 -2.98
N ASN A 88 8.73 -17.53 -3.95
CA ASN A 88 9.33 -16.19 -3.92
C ASN A 88 8.64 -15.18 -4.85
N GLN A 89 7.43 -15.46 -5.32
CA GLN A 89 6.68 -14.62 -6.24
C GLN A 89 5.32 -14.23 -5.65
N VAL A 90 4.89 -13.01 -5.96
CA VAL A 90 3.56 -12.49 -5.61
C VAL A 90 2.98 -11.75 -6.80
N ILE A 91 1.66 -11.83 -6.97
CA ILE A 91 0.95 -11.09 -8.01
C ILE A 91 0.51 -9.76 -7.39
N ILE A 92 1.05 -8.67 -7.91
CA ILE A 92 0.75 -7.33 -7.42
C ILE A 92 -0.25 -6.57 -8.29
N ASP A 93 -0.43 -6.96 -9.55
CA ASP A 93 -1.33 -6.30 -10.49
C ASP A 93 -1.73 -7.19 -11.66
N TRP A 94 -2.81 -6.83 -12.34
CA TRP A 94 -3.31 -7.46 -13.56
C TRP A 94 -3.56 -6.39 -14.63
N THR A 95 -2.85 -6.49 -15.74
CA THR A 95 -3.04 -5.60 -16.89
C THR A 95 -3.88 -6.30 -17.94
N LEU A 96 -5.06 -5.75 -18.25
CA LEU A 96 -5.84 -6.22 -19.39
C LEU A 96 -5.13 -5.80 -20.69
N ILE A 97 -4.66 -6.78 -21.46
CA ILE A 97 -4.16 -6.57 -22.82
C ILE A 97 -5.36 -6.71 -23.76
N LYS A 98 -5.54 -5.71 -24.64
CA LYS A 98 -6.56 -5.73 -25.70
C LYS A 98 -5.94 -6.19 -27.01
#